data_AF-A0A3F3LDW6-F1
#
_entry.id   AF-A0A3F3LDW6-F1
#
_cell.length_a   1.000
_cell.length_b   1.000
_cell.length_c   1.000
_cell.angle_alpha   90.00
_cell.angle_beta   90.00
_cell.angle_gamma   90.00
#
_symmetry.space_group_name_H-M   'P 1'
#
loop_
_entity.id
_entity.type
_entity.pdbx_description
1 polymer ?
#
loop_
_entity_poly.entity_id
_entity_poly.type
_entity_poly.pdbx_seq_one_letter_code
_entity_poly.pdbx_strand_id
1 'polypeptide(L)' 'MTISANNHKDLLTTKEAASLLGFKKNTLEIWRTKGKGPQFIKVGSDTQSRVRYLRSTLMAWLEAQAHSSTSSYSVQTSDK' A
#
# COMPACT_ATOMS: atom_id res chain seq x y z
N MET A 1 -8.59 28.07 -2.66
CA MET A 1 -7.69 26.95 -2.29
C MET A 1 -8.20 26.36 -0.99
N THR A 2 -8.96 25.27 -1.07
CA THR A 2 -9.58 24.64 0.11
C THR A 2 -8.63 23.59 0.67
N ILE A 3 -7.93 23.93 1.74
CA ILE A 3 -7.16 22.97 2.53
C ILE A 3 -8.17 22.29 3.46
N SER A 4 -8.80 21.21 3.00
CA SER A 4 -9.77 20.48 3.82
C SER A 4 -9.09 19.75 4.98
N ALA A 5 -9.64 20.01 6.16
CA ALA A 5 -9.17 19.63 7.46
C ALA A 5 -9.28 18.12 7.78
N ASN A 6 -8.40 17.69 8.69
CA ASN A 6 -8.50 16.52 9.59
C ASN A 6 -8.40 15.11 8.97
N ASN A 7 -7.17 14.79 8.57
CA ASN A 7 -6.67 13.56 7.95
C ASN A 7 -6.56 12.32 8.88
N HIS A 8 -7.35 12.22 9.96
CA HIS A 8 -7.29 11.06 10.88
C HIS A 8 -8.15 9.86 10.43
N LYS A 9 -9.11 10.07 9.53
CA LYS A 9 -10.01 9.03 9.02
C LYS A 9 -9.43 8.23 7.84
N ASP A 10 -8.32 8.69 7.27
CA ASP A 10 -7.67 8.05 6.13
C ASP A 10 -6.65 6.98 6.51
N LEU A 11 -6.35 6.82 7.80
CA LEU A 11 -5.42 5.81 8.30
C LEU A 11 -6.10 4.46 8.50
N LEU A 12 -6.11 3.69 7.42
CA LEU A 12 -6.63 2.33 7.36
C LEU A 12 -5.67 1.36 8.06
N THR A 13 -6.24 0.38 8.76
CA THR A 13 -5.48 -0.79 9.23
C THR A 13 -5.09 -1.69 8.07
N THR A 14 -4.16 -2.62 8.27
CA THR A 14 -3.81 -3.63 7.26
C THR A 14 -5.03 -4.40 6.76
N LYS A 15 -6.00 -4.69 7.64
CA LYS A 15 -7.22 -5.40 7.26
C LYS A 15 -8.09 -4.56 6.32
N GLU A 16 -8.28 -3.29 6.66
CA GLU A 16 -9.08 -2.37 5.84
C GLU A 16 -8.40 -2.07 4.50
N ALA A 17 -7.08 -1.85 4.52
CA ALA A 17 -6.29 -1.66 3.31
C ALA A 17 -6.36 -2.91 2.40
N ALA A 18 -6.26 -4.11 2.98
CA ALA A 18 -6.40 -5.36 2.23
C ALA A 18 -7.80 -5.48 1.61
N SER A 19 -8.84 -5.18 2.39
CA SER A 19 -10.22 -5.20 1.89
C SER A 19 -10.45 -4.19 0.78
N LEU A 20 -9.83 -3.01 0.87
CA LEU A 20 -9.94 -1.96 -0.15
C LEU A 20 -9.26 -2.37 -1.46
N LEU A 21 -8.10 -3.02 -1.37
CA LEU A 21 -7.35 -3.51 -2.54
C LEU A 21 -7.86 -4.86 -3.07
N GLY A 22 -8.79 -5.52 -2.38
CA GLY A 22 -9.26 -6.85 -2.72
C GLY A 22 -8.27 -7.99 -2.40
N PHE A 23 -7.28 -7.75 -1.54
CA PHE A 23 -6.29 -8.75 -1.13
C PHE A 23 -6.57 -9.31 0.27
N LYS A 24 -5.91 -10.42 0.61
CA LYS A 24 -5.88 -10.92 1.99
C LYS A 24 -4.90 -10.11 2.82
N LYS A 25 -5.21 -9.92 4.12
CA LYS A 25 -4.29 -9.27 5.09
C LYS A 25 -2.88 -9.86 5.03
N ASN A 26 -2.77 -11.20 4.97
CA ASN A 26 -1.50 -11.90 4.92
C ASN A 26 -0.65 -11.51 3.70
N THR A 27 -1.28 -11.21 2.57
CA THR A 27 -0.58 -10.73 1.36
C THR A 27 0.13 -9.40 1.63
N LEU A 28 -0.55 -8.45 2.27
CA LEU A 28 0.05 -7.16 2.64
C LEU A 28 1.16 -7.32 3.69
N GLU A 29 1.03 -8.28 4.61
CA GLU A 29 2.08 -8.59 5.60
C GLU A 29 3.34 -9.13 4.91
N ILE A 30 3.18 -10.05 3.95
CA ILE A 30 4.29 -10.58 3.14
C ILE A 30 4.91 -9.49 2.25
N TRP A 31 4.10 -8.64 1.62
CA TRP A 31 4.61 -7.56 0.78
C TRP A 31 5.48 -6.59 1.58
N ARG A 32 5.09 -6.31 2.82
CA ARG A 32 5.88 -5.52 3.76
C ARG A 32 7.27 -6.09 3.99
N THR A 33 7.39 -7.40 4.22
CA THR A 33 8.69 -8.03 4.48
C THR A 33 9.56 -8.09 3.22
N LYS A 34 8.92 -8.17 2.04
CA LYS A 34 9.60 -8.16 0.74
C LYS A 34 9.92 -6.76 0.21
N GLY A 35 9.58 -5.69 0.94
CA GLY A 35 9.75 -4.32 0.47
C GLY A 35 8.89 -3.96 -0.75
N LYS A 36 7.77 -4.67 -0.94
CA LYS A 36 6.83 -4.45 -2.05
C LYS A 36 5.52 -3.83 -1.54
N GLY A 37 4.74 -3.31 -2.49
CA GLY A 37 3.39 -2.82 -2.24
C GLY A 37 3.32 -1.35 -1.81
N PRO A 38 2.15 -0.92 -1.33
CA PRO A 38 1.93 0.49 -1.02
C PRO A 38 2.70 0.93 0.22
N GLN A 39 3.12 2.20 0.21
CA GLN A 39 3.82 2.80 1.34
C GLN A 39 2.96 2.75 2.59
N PHE A 40 3.63 2.48 3.70
CA PHE A 40 2.99 2.26 4.98
C PHE A 40 3.54 3.20 6.05
N ILE A 41 2.72 3.44 7.06
CA ILE A 41 3.08 4.27 8.21
C ILE A 41 3.18 3.35 9.42
N LYS A 42 4.34 3.37 10.08
CA LYS A 42 4.53 2.71 11.38
C LYS A 42 4.24 3.75 12.46
N VAL A 43 3.16 3.55 13.21
CA VAL A 43 2.72 4.46 14.28
C VAL A 43 3.41 4.04 15.58
N GLY A 44 4.65 4.51 15.75
CA GLY A 44 5.49 4.28 16.93
C GLY A 44 6.90 3.77 16.59
N SER A 45 7.81 3.88 17.56
CA SER A 45 9.21 3.46 17.43
C SER A 45 9.43 1.99 17.82
N ASP A 46 8.51 1.40 18.58
CA ASP A 46 8.64 0.06 19.14
C ASP A 46 8.38 -1.06 18.10
N THR A 47 8.85 -2.28 18.37
CA THR A 47 8.58 -3.47 17.54
C THR A 47 7.10 -3.81 17.46
N GLN A 48 6.31 -3.52 18.50
CA GLN A 48 4.86 -3.74 18.54
C GLN A 48 4.03 -2.58 17.95
N SER A 49 4.70 -1.60 17.34
CA SER A 49 4.02 -0.41 16.82
C SER A 49 3.01 -0.75 15.73
N ARG A 50 1.86 -0.08 15.78
CA ARG A 50 0.76 -0.36 14.87
C ARG A 50 1.07 0.15 13.48
N VAL A 51 0.80 -0.73 12.53
CA VAL A 51 0.87 -0.48 11.11
C VAL A 51 -0.41 0.20 10.64
N ARG A 52 -0.27 1.31 9.90
CA ARG A 52 -1.37 1.97 9.20
C ARG A 52 -1.01 2.23 7.74
N TYR A 53 -2.04 2.40 6.93
CA TYR A 53 -1.97 2.76 5.52
C TYR A 53 -2.80 4.00 5.30
N LEU A 54 -2.25 4.98 4.61
CA LEU A 54 -3.01 6.16 4.21
C LEU A 54 -3.82 5.82 2.96
N ARG A 55 -5.13 6.11 2.98
CA ARG A 55 -6.01 5.85 1.84
C ARG A 55 -5.49 6.48 0.54
N SER A 56 -5.08 7.75 0.56
CA SER A 56 -4.52 8.41 -0.65
C SER A 56 -3.26 7.72 -1.17
N THR A 57 -2.41 7.18 -0.28
CA THR A 57 -1.23 6.42 -0.69
C THR A 57 -1.60 5.08 -1.35
N LEU A 58 -2.62 4.39 -0.83
CA LEU A 58 -3.14 3.17 -1.48
C LEU A 58 -3.65 3.46 -2.89
N MET A 59 -4.39 4.56 -3.06
CA MET A 59 -4.92 4.97 -4.37
C MET A 59 -3.80 5.38 -5.32
N ALA A 60 -2.83 6.18 -4.86
CA ALA A 60 -1.67 6.56 -5.66
C ALA A 60 -0.84 5.33 -6.09
N TRP A 61 -0.74 4.31 -5.22
CA TRP A 61 -0.10 3.05 -5.56
C TRP A 61 -0.88 2.26 -6.62
N LEU A 62 -2.21 2.19 -6.52
CA LEU A 62 -3.04 1.58 -7.56
C LEU A 62 -2.89 2.29 -8.90
N GLU A 63 -2.89 3.62 -8.90
CA GLU A 63 -2.69 4.43 -10.10
C GLU A 63 -1.30 4.17 -10.73
N ALA A 64 -0.25 4.10 -9.90
CA ALA A 64 1.09 3.76 -10.37
C ALA A 64 1.19 2.34 -10.98
N GLN A 65 0.32 1.43 -10.53
CA GLN A 65 0.23 0.06 -11.04
C GLN A 65 -0.75 -0.08 -12.21
N ALA A 66 -1.52 0.97 -12.52
CA ALA A 66 -2.45 0.97 -13.64
C ALA A 66 -1.66 1.11 -14.94
N HIS A 67 -1.42 -0.02 -15.60
CA HIS A 67 -0.79 -0.04 -16.92
C HIS A 67 -1.86 -0.08 -18.01
N SER A 68 -1.82 0.87 -18.95
CA SER A 68 -2.81 0.98 -20.03
C SER A 68 -2.68 -0.10 -21.11
N SER A 69 -1.60 -0.89 -21.12
CA SER A 69 -1.38 -1.93 -22.11
C SER A 69 -0.62 -3.12 -21.53
N THR A 70 -1.20 -4.32 -21.69
CA THR A 70 -0.64 -5.60 -21.23
C THR A 70 0.68 -5.96 -21.94
N SER A 71 1.02 -5.27 -23.04
CA SER A 71 2.29 -5.42 -23.77
C SER A 71 3.47 -4.71 -23.11
N SER A 72 3.26 -3.93 -22.04
CA SER A 72 4.29 -3.24 -21.27
C SER A 72 4.69 -3.97 -19.97
N TYR A 73 4.37 -5.27 -19.83
CA TYR A 73 4.92 -6.11 -18.77
C TYR A 73 6.21 -6.79 -19.28
N SER A 74 7.32 -6.05 -19.31
CA SER A 74 8.63 -6.70 -19.40
C SER A 74 8.92 -7.31 -18.02
N VAL A 75 8.61 -8.59 -17.85
CA VAL A 75 9.22 -9.37 -16.75
C VAL A 75 10.72 -9.43 -17.05
N GLN A 76 11.50 -8.51 -16.47
CA GLN A 76 12.95 -8.66 -16.45
C GLN A 76 13.28 -9.80 -15.48
N THR A 77 13.17 -11.03 -15.97
CA THR A 77 13.74 -12.21 -15.33
C THR A 77 15.25 -12.10 -15.48
N SER A 78 15.92 -11.48 -14.49
CA SER A 78 17.35 -11.67 -14.30
C SER A 78 17.60 -13.09 -13.84
N ASP A 79 17.97 -13.90 -14.82
CA ASP A 79 18.62 -15.19 -14.76
C ASP A 79 19.76 -15.21 -13.72
N LYS A 80 19.70 -16.18 -12.79
CA LYS A 80 20.87 -16.77 -12.15
C LYS A 80 20.54 -18.15 -11.60
#